data_AF-A0A6I1VVE1-F1
#
_entry.id   AF-A0A6I1VVE1-F1
#
_cell.length_a   1.000
_cell.length_b   1.000
_cell.length_c   1.000
_cell.angle_alpha   90.00
_cell.angle_beta   90.00
_cell.angle_gamma   90.00
#
_symmetry.space_group_name_H-M   'P 1'
#
loop_
_entity.id
_entity.type
_entity.pdbx_description
1 polymer ?
#
loop_
_entity_poly.entity_id
_entity_poly.type
_entity_poly.pdbx_seq_one_letter_code
_entity_poly.pdbx_strand_id
1 'polypeptide(L)'
;VNWSLMVGVILLVLGFESSGALASAYGVAVTGTMLITSILVSAVMLMLWKWPPVLAVPVLVGFLLVDGLFFAANVPKIVQGGAFPVLAGIVLFILMTTWRRGKQLLVDRLDE
;
A
#
# COMPACT_ATOMS: atom_id res chain seq x y z
N VAL A 1 -13.90 -19.07 -12.44
CA VAL A 1 -13.79 -18.09 -11.32
C VAL A 1 -12.41 -17.42 -11.22
N ASN A 2 -11.32 -17.97 -11.78
CA ASN A 2 -9.97 -17.37 -11.65
C ASN A 2 -9.41 -16.68 -12.92
N TRP A 3 -10.23 -16.53 -13.95
CA TRP A 3 -9.78 -16.03 -15.26
C TRP A 3 -9.42 -14.54 -15.24
N SER A 4 -10.11 -13.73 -14.45
CA SER A 4 -9.79 -12.30 -14.27
C SER A 4 -8.42 -12.11 -13.60
N LEU A 5 -8.12 -12.91 -12.58
CA LEU A 5 -6.81 -12.92 -11.93
C LEU A 5 -5.71 -13.39 -12.90
N MET A 6 -5.98 -14.43 -13.70
CA MET A 6 -5.04 -14.91 -14.72
C MET A 6 -4.70 -13.80 -15.73
N VAL A 7 -5.71 -13.12 -16.28
CA VAL A 7 -5.51 -12.00 -17.21
C VAL A 7 -4.73 -10.86 -16.56
N GLY A 8 -5.05 -10.52 -15.30
CA GLY A 8 -4.34 -9.49 -14.54
C GLY A 8 -2.86 -9.83 -14.38
N VAL A 9 -2.51 -11.07 -14.02
CA VAL A 9 -1.12 -11.51 -13.87
C VAL A 9 -0.38 -11.50 -15.21
N ILE A 10 -1.01 -11.96 -16.30
CA ILE A 10 -0.39 -11.97 -17.63
C ILE A 10 -0.07 -10.54 -18.10
N LEU A 11 -1.01 -9.59 -17.96
CA LEU A 11 -0.77 -8.19 -18.31
C LEU A 11 0.36 -7.57 -17.46
N LEU A 12 0.46 -7.97 -16.20
CA LEU A 12 1.50 -7.49 -15.28
C LEU A 12 2.88 -8.05 -15.67
N VAL A 13 2.97 -9.34 -16.02
CA VAL A 13 4.23 -9.97 -16.49
C VAL A 13 4.70 -9.36 -17.81
N LEU A 14 3.80 -9.20 -18.77
CA LEU A 14 4.12 -8.58 -20.07
C LEU A 14 4.47 -7.09 -19.95
N GLY A 15 3.85 -6.38 -19.02
CA GLY A 15 4.11 -4.95 -18.80
C GLY A 15 5.41 -4.65 -18.07
N PHE A 16 5.88 -5.55 -17.22
CA PHE A 16 7.08 -5.31 -16.43
C PHE A 16 8.36 -5.76 -17.14
N GLU A 17 8.34 -6.87 -17.87
CA GLU A 17 9.49 -7.54 -18.56
C GLU A 17 10.76 -7.79 -17.70
N SER A 18 10.88 -7.16 -16.53
CA SER A 18 12.04 -7.01 -15.68
C SER A 18 11.63 -7.22 -14.22
N SER A 19 12.19 -8.26 -13.61
CA SER A 19 12.00 -8.57 -12.19
C SER A 19 12.45 -7.43 -11.27
N GLY A 20 13.39 -6.58 -11.72
CA GLY A 20 13.91 -5.45 -10.95
C GLY A 20 12.89 -4.34 -10.75
N ALA A 21 12.09 -4.02 -11.78
CA ALA A 21 11.03 -3.02 -11.69
C ALA A 21 9.85 -3.51 -10.81
N LEU A 22 9.57 -4.81 -10.83
CA LEU A 22 8.55 -5.42 -9.98
C LEU A 22 8.96 -5.42 -8.50
N ALA A 23 10.23 -5.73 -8.23
CA ALA A 23 10.79 -5.70 -6.88
C ALA A 23 10.83 -4.27 -6.30
N SER A 24 11.18 -3.25 -7.10
CA SER A 24 11.22 -1.86 -6.63
C SER A 24 9.83 -1.34 -6.26
N ALA A 25 8.82 -1.67 -7.07
CA ALA A 25 7.43 -1.33 -6.81
C ALA A 25 6.86 -1.94 -5.55
N TYR A 26 7.07 -3.26 -5.40
CA TYR A 26 6.67 -3.99 -4.21
C TYR A 26 7.35 -3.39 -2.97
N GLY A 27 8.65 -3.07 -3.07
CA GLY A 27 9.39 -2.40 -2.00
C GLY A 27 8.75 -1.09 -1.56
N VAL A 28 8.27 -0.25 -2.48
CA VAL A 28 7.62 1.01 -2.11
C VAL A 28 6.22 0.79 -1.55
N ALA A 29 5.43 -0.11 -2.13
CA ALA A 29 4.11 -0.44 -1.63
C ALA A 29 4.19 -0.98 -0.18
N VAL A 30 5.11 -1.92 0.06
CA VAL A 30 5.31 -2.51 1.38
C VAL A 30 5.82 -1.48 2.39
N THR A 31 6.88 -0.74 2.06
CA THR A 31 7.42 0.29 2.97
C THR A 31 6.40 1.41 3.23
N GLY A 32 5.58 1.76 2.25
CA GLY A 32 4.45 2.68 2.43
C GLY A 32 3.40 2.12 3.39
N THR A 33 3.02 0.85 3.26
CA THR A 33 2.08 0.22 4.20
C THR A 33 2.65 0.13 5.61
N MET A 34 3.94 -0.21 5.76
CA MET A 34 4.61 -0.24 7.06
C MET A 34 4.59 1.14 7.72
N LEU A 35 4.91 2.20 6.97
CA LEU A 35 4.86 3.58 7.47
C LEU A 35 3.45 3.95 7.96
N ILE A 36 2.40 3.62 7.20
CA ILE A 36 1.01 3.87 7.61
C ILE A 36 0.68 3.10 8.88
N THR A 37 1.05 1.82 8.97
CA THR A 37 0.82 1.00 10.16
C THR A 37 1.55 1.57 11.37
N SER A 38 2.79 2.02 11.22
CA SER A 38 3.55 2.65 12.28
C SER A 38 2.88 3.94 12.77
N ILE A 39 2.35 4.79 11.88
CA ILE A 39 1.56 5.97 12.26
C ILE A 39 0.27 5.57 13.00
N LEU A 40 -0.44 4.55 12.53
CA LEU A 40 -1.69 4.10 13.16
C LEU A 40 -1.44 3.51 14.55
N VAL A 41 -0.42 2.65 14.69
CA VAL A 41 0.02 2.11 15.98
C VAL A 41 0.45 3.25 16.90
N SER A 42 1.07 4.29 16.34
CA SER A 42 1.42 5.51 17.07
C SER A 42 0.20 6.19 17.68
N ALA A 43 -0.83 6.42 16.85
CA ALA A 43 -2.08 7.01 17.30
C ALA A 43 -2.77 6.12 18.33
N VAL A 44 -2.82 4.80 18.13
CA VAL A 44 -3.45 3.85 19.07
C VAL A 44 -2.74 3.82 20.42
N MET A 45 -1.40 3.80 20.44
CA MET A 45 -0.63 3.81 21.68
C MET A 45 -0.88 5.06 22.52
N LEU A 46 -1.01 6.23 21.88
CA LEU A 46 -1.23 7.51 22.55
C LEU A 46 -2.70 7.73 22.93
N MET A 47 -3.63 7.43 22.03
CA MET A 47 -5.06 7.76 22.20
C MET A 47 -5.85 6.66 22.89
N LEU A 48 -5.53 5.39 22.64
CA LEU A 48 -6.32 4.25 23.11
C LEU A 48 -5.68 3.58 24.34
N TRP A 49 -4.38 3.31 24.29
CA TRP A 49 -3.66 2.65 25.39
C TRP A 49 -3.13 3.61 26.47
N LYS A 50 -3.10 4.92 26.20
CA LYS A 50 -2.66 5.96 27.16
C LYS A 50 -1.32 5.64 27.82
N TRP A 51 -0.37 5.12 27.05
CA TRP A 51 0.97 4.84 27.57
C TRP A 51 1.65 6.11 28.06
N PRO A 52 2.51 6.03 29.10
CA PRO A 52 3.29 7.18 29.53
C PRO A 52 4.16 7.67 28.37
N PRO A 53 4.09 8.98 28.01
CA PRO A 53 4.76 9.52 26.82
C PRO A 53 6.27 9.32 26.86
N VAL A 54 6.87 9.20 28.04
CA VAL A 54 8.31 8.92 28.23
C VAL A 54 8.73 7.56 27.65
N LEU A 55 7.84 6.55 27.68
CA LEU A 55 8.08 5.23 27.09
C LEU A 55 7.57 5.14 25.66
N ALA A 56 6.44 5.79 25.35
CA ALA A 56 5.86 5.77 24.02
C ALA A 56 6.74 6.52 23.00
N VAL A 57 7.16 7.75 23.29
CA VAL A 57 7.91 8.61 22.35
C VAL A 57 9.16 7.95 21.75
N PRO A 58 10.07 7.33 22.53
CA PRO A 58 11.26 6.71 21.94
C PRO A 58 10.94 5.50 21.05
N VAL A 59 9.92 4.69 21.39
CA VAL A 59 9.48 3.56 20.56
C VAL A 59 8.87 4.05 19.26
N LEU A 60 8.03 5.09 19.35
CA LEU A 60 7.38 5.72 18.21
C LEU A 60 8.40 6.32 17.25
N VAL A 61 9.31 7.14 17.77
CA VAL A 61 10.36 7.79 16.98
C VAL A 61 11.26 6.73 16.36
N GLY A 62 11.64 5.68 17.08
CA GLY A 62 12.45 4.58 16.55
C GLY A 62 11.79 3.90 15.34
N PHE A 63 10.53 3.50 15.47
CA PHE A 63 9.77 2.86 14.38
C PHE A 63 9.59 3.81 13.19
N LEU A 64 9.14 5.04 13.45
CA LEU A 64 8.90 6.02 12.38
C LEU A 64 10.17 6.38 11.62
N LEU A 65 11.32 6.42 12.31
CA LEU A 65 12.60 6.78 11.72
C LEU A 65 13.15 5.64 10.86
N VAL A 66 13.06 4.39 11.32
CA VAL A 66 13.44 3.22 10.51
C VAL A 66 12.55 3.11 9.27
N ASP A 67 11.22 3.17 9.44
CA ASP A 67 10.28 3.06 8.33
C ASP A 67 10.40 4.25 7.36
N GLY A 68 10.60 5.46 7.89
CA GLY A 68 10.83 6.66 7.11
C GLY A 68 12.10 6.58 6.27
N LEU A 69 13.20 6.08 6.83
CA LEU A 69 14.45 5.84 6.10
C LEU A 69 14.29 4.74 5.04
N PHE A 70 13.60 3.65 5.35
CA PHE A 70 13.31 2.59 4.39
C PHE A 70 12.44 3.08 3.24
N PHE A 71 11.43 3.89 3.53
CA PHE A 71 10.59 4.51 2.52
C PHE A 71 11.41 5.48 1.65
N ALA A 72 12.19 6.37 2.28
CA ALA A 72 13.05 7.31 1.58
C ALA A 72 14.10 6.63 0.68
N ALA A 73 14.62 5.46 1.07
CA ALA A 73 15.55 4.68 0.25
C ALA A 73 14.87 4.00 -0.97
N ASN A 74 13.55 3.81 -0.93
CA ASN A 74 12.80 3.15 -1.99
C ASN A 74 12.05 4.13 -2.92
N VAL A 75 11.72 5.35 -2.46
CA VAL A 75 11.08 6.39 -3.28
C VAL A 75 11.87 6.77 -4.54
N PRO A 76 13.20 6.99 -4.51
CA PRO A 76 13.99 7.34 -5.70
C PRO A 76 13.97 6.25 -6.78
N LYS A 77 13.81 4.97 -6.40
CA LYS A 77 13.74 3.84 -7.33
C LYS A 77 12.48 3.88 -8.20
N ILE A 78 11.43 4.60 -7.78
CA ILE A 78 10.24 4.84 -8.60
C ILE A 78 10.56 5.80 -9.75
N VAL A 79 11.26 6.89 -9.45
CA VAL A 79 11.50 7.97 -10.42
C VAL A 79 12.44 7.52 -11.53
N GLN A 80 13.38 6.61 -11.24
CA GLN A 80 14.36 6.12 -12.20
C GLN A 80 13.91 4.88 -13.01
N GLY A 81 12.72 4.32 -12.76
CA GLY A 81 12.25 3.15 -13.50
C GLY A 81 11.00 2.43 -12.95
N GLY A 82 10.40 2.90 -11.87
CA GLY A 82 9.22 2.31 -11.23
C GLY A 82 7.89 3.05 -11.51
N ALA A 83 7.84 3.96 -12.48
CA ALA A 83 6.59 4.65 -12.84
C ALA A 83 5.50 3.70 -13.36
N PHE A 84 5.89 2.66 -14.11
CA PHE A 84 4.97 1.65 -14.64
C PHE A 84 4.22 0.88 -13.54
N PRO A 85 4.87 0.37 -12.48
CA PRO A 85 4.20 -0.23 -11.34
C PRO A 85 3.20 0.66 -10.62
N VAL A 86 3.54 1.94 -10.45
CA VAL A 86 2.65 2.90 -9.79
C VAL A 86 1.40 3.11 -10.63
N LEU A 87 1.54 3.23 -11.95
CA LEU A 87 0.41 3.29 -12.88
C LEU A 87 -0.46 2.04 -12.83
N ALA A 88 0.15 0.84 -12.83
CA ALA A 88 -0.59 -0.42 -12.70
C ALA A 88 -1.35 -0.49 -11.36
N GLY A 89 -0.73 -0.05 -10.27
CA GLY A 89 -1.37 0.07 -8.96
C GLY A 89 -2.57 1.02 -8.97
N ILE A 90 -2.45 2.18 -9.63
CA ILE A 90 -3.56 3.15 -9.77
C ILE A 90 -4.72 2.54 -10.57
N VAL A 91 -4.43 1.87 -11.68
CA VAL A 91 -5.47 1.22 -12.52
C VAL A 91 -6.21 0.14 -11.72
N LEU A 92 -5.47 -0.72 -11.02
CA LEU A 92 -6.06 -1.76 -10.17
C LEU A 92 -6.86 -1.16 -9.02
N PHE A 93 -6.38 -0.08 -8.41
CA PHE A 93 -7.11 0.65 -7.38
C PHE A 93 -8.43 1.22 -7.90
N ILE A 94 -8.44 1.87 -9.07
CA ILE A 94 -9.66 2.37 -9.72
C ILE A 94 -10.63 1.22 -10.00
N LEU A 95 -10.13 0.10 -10.51
CA LEU A 95 -10.97 -1.07 -10.81
C LEU A 95 -11.61 -1.64 -9.54
N MET A 96 -10.84 -1.79 -8.47
CA MET A 96 -11.35 -2.30 -7.18
C MET A 96 -12.34 -1.33 -6.54
N THR A 97 -12.06 -0.02 -6.54
CA THR A 97 -12.98 0.98 -5.99
C THR A 97 -14.29 1.07 -6.78
N THR A 98 -14.22 0.99 -8.11
CA THR A 98 -15.39 0.94 -8.98
C THR A 98 -16.23 -0.31 -8.70
N TRP A 99 -15.59 -1.47 -8.56
CA TRP A 99 -16.27 -2.72 -8.20
C TRP A 99 -16.91 -2.65 -6.81
N ARG A 100 -16.20 -2.09 -5.82
CA ARG A 100 -16.72 -1.92 -4.45
C ARG A 100 -17.96 -1.04 -4.45
N ARG A 101 -17.93 0.08 -5.18
CA ARG A 101 -19.07 0.99 -5.32
C ARG A 101 -20.25 0.33 -6.04
N GLY A 102 -20.00 -0.41 -7.12
CA GLY A 102 -21.04 -1.18 -7.81
C GLY A 102 -21.68 -2.25 -6.92
N LYS A 103 -20.88 -2.93 -6.10
CA LYS A 103 -21.40 -3.90 -5.12
C LYS A 103 -22.24 -3.23 -4.03
N GLN A 104 -21.82 -2.08 -3.51
CA GLN A 104 -22.60 -1.32 -2.53
C GLN A 104 -23.95 -0.89 -3.11
N LEU A 105 -23.95 -0.32 -4.33
CA LEU A 105 -25.19 0.07 -5.02
C LEU A 105 -26.12 -1.12 -5.29
N LEU A 106 -25.58 -2.31 -5.54
CA LEU A 106 -26.39 -3.52 -5.72
C LEU A 106 -27.00 -4.01 -4.41
N VAL A 107 -26.25 -3.93 -3.31
CA VAL A 107 -26.74 -4.29 -1.96
C VAL A 107 -27.84 -3.31 -1.53
N ASP A 108 -27.62 -2.00 -1.69
CA ASP A 108 -28.63 -0.97 -1.36
C ASP A 108 -29.95 -1.15 -2.13
N ARG A 109 -29.89 -1.73 -3.34
CA ARG A 109 -31.07 -2.04 -4.19
C ARG A 109 -31.77 -3.34 -3.86
N LEU A 110 -31.12 -4.25 -3.14
CA LEU A 110 -31.68 -5.53 -2.71
C LEU A 110 -32.33 -5.41 -1.31
N ASP A 111 -31.92 -4.40 -0.54
CA ASP A 111 -32.48 -4.06 0.77
C ASP A 111 -33.73 -3.14 0.65
N GLU A 112 -34.06 -2.64 -0.55
CA GLU A 112 -35.36 -2.01 -0.94
C GLU A 112 -36.37 -3.07 -1.39
#